data_AF-A0A919PKV7-F1
#
_entry.id   AF-A0A919PKV7-F1
#
_cell.length_a   1.000
_cell.length_b   1.000
_cell.length_c   1.000
_cell.angle_alpha   90.00
_cell.angle_beta   90.00
_cell.angle_gamma   90.00
#
_symmetry.space_group_name_H-M   'P 1'
#
loop_
_entity.id
_entity.type
_entity.pdbx_description
1 polymer ?
#
loop_
_entity_poly.entity_id
_entity_poly.type
_entity_poly.pdbx_seq_one_letter_code
_entity_poly.pdbx_strand_id
1 'polypeptide(L)'
;MVQDLVGLLVAEHRRLESLFADIETARSPAARRTALDAAVTTLAAHTATEERLLHGHLPAELAEYEAAEHHRIHDLVARLTELNDVDPEFRPLLAALLEAVREHVQEEETELFPRLPQSVRVTE
;
A
#
# COMPACT_ATOMS: atom_id res chain seq x y z
N MET A 1 -6.39 -21.88 -9.32
CA MET A 1 -5.88 -22.35 -8.00
C MET A 1 -6.44 -21.37 -6.99
N VAL A 2 -7.12 -21.83 -5.93
CA VAL A 2 -7.67 -20.92 -4.93
C VAL A 2 -6.50 -20.24 -4.21
N GLN A 3 -6.30 -18.95 -4.47
CA GLN A 3 -5.34 -18.14 -3.71
C GLN A 3 -6.02 -17.66 -2.43
N ASP A 4 -5.29 -17.81 -1.32
CA ASP A 4 -5.64 -17.20 -0.05
C ASP A 4 -5.47 -15.68 -0.20
N LEU A 5 -6.56 -14.91 -0.05
CA LEU A 5 -6.55 -13.46 -0.23
C LEU A 5 -5.57 -12.81 0.75
N VAL A 6 -5.57 -13.24 2.02
CA VAL A 6 -4.66 -12.69 3.03
C VAL A 6 -3.21 -13.02 2.66
N GLY A 7 -2.95 -14.24 2.20
CA GLY A 7 -1.63 -14.63 1.71
C GLY A 7 -1.14 -13.79 0.52
N LEU A 8 -2.04 -13.41 -0.38
CA LEU A 8 -1.75 -12.51 -1.49
C LEU A 8 -1.40 -11.10 -1.00
N LEU A 9 -2.26 -10.49 -0.16
CA LEU A 9 -2.07 -9.12 0.36
C LEU A 9 -0.78 -9.02 1.18
N VAL A 10 -0.51 -9.98 2.06
CA VAL A 10 0.75 -10.04 2.82
C VAL A 10 1.97 -10.15 1.89
N ALA A 11 1.88 -10.89 0.78
CA ALA A 11 2.98 -10.95 -0.19
C ALA A 11 3.21 -9.59 -0.89
N GLU A 12 2.14 -8.84 -1.14
CA GLU A 12 2.21 -7.47 -1.67
C GLU A 12 2.81 -6.50 -0.63
N HIS A 13 2.46 -6.62 0.65
CA HIS A 13 3.09 -5.87 1.75
C HIS A 13 4.60 -6.08 1.79
N ARG A 14 5.05 -7.33 1.75
CA ARG A 14 6.49 -7.66 1.75
C ARG A 14 7.21 -7.09 0.53
N ARG A 15 6.52 -7.01 -0.60
CA ARG A 15 7.07 -6.34 -1.80
C ARG A 15 7.17 -4.83 -1.58
N LEU A 16 6.15 -4.19 -1.02
CA LEU A 16 6.17 -2.75 -0.68
C LEU A 16 7.30 -2.44 0.31
N GLU A 17 7.47 -3.22 1.37
CA GLU A 17 8.57 -3.08 2.33
C GLU A 17 9.95 -3.15 1.67
N SER A 18 10.15 -4.10 0.76
CA SER A 18 11.41 -4.22 0.00
C SER A 18 11.65 -2.98 -0.86
N LEU A 19 10.62 -2.48 -1.54
CA LEU A 19 10.72 -1.28 -2.37
C LEU A 19 10.99 -0.02 -1.53
N PHE A 20 10.43 0.05 -0.32
CA PHE A 20 10.69 1.15 0.62
C PHE A 20 12.15 1.13 1.10
N ALA A 21 12.69 -0.06 1.39
CA ALA A 21 14.12 -0.19 1.71
C ALA A 21 15.01 0.24 0.53
N ASP A 22 14.63 -0.09 -0.71
CA ASP A 22 15.35 0.36 -1.90
C ASP A 22 15.28 1.89 -2.08
N ILE A 23 14.12 2.50 -1.83
CA ILE A 23 13.93 3.97 -1.85
C ILE A 23 14.82 4.66 -0.82
N GLU A 24 14.86 4.14 0.41
CA GLU A 24 15.60 4.71 1.54
C GLU A 24 17.12 4.55 1.36
N THR A 25 17.56 3.44 0.77
CA THR A 25 18.99 3.14 0.55
C THR A 25 19.52 3.58 -0.82
N ALA A 26 18.66 4.09 -1.70
CA ALA A 26 19.03 4.52 -3.05
C ALA A 26 20.13 5.59 -3.05
N ARG A 27 21.23 5.28 -3.75
CA ARG A 27 22.41 6.16 -3.88
C ARG A 27 22.31 7.17 -5.02
N SER A 28 21.28 7.08 -5.86
CA SER A 28 21.04 8.02 -6.95
C SER A 28 19.56 8.40 -7.06
N PRO A 29 19.23 9.61 -7.56
CA PRO A 29 17.85 10.01 -7.84
C PRO A 29 17.13 9.02 -8.77
N ALA A 30 17.80 8.58 -9.84
CA ALA A 30 17.22 7.62 -10.79
C ALA A 30 16.85 6.28 -10.13
N ALA A 31 17.71 5.73 -9.26
CA ALA A 31 17.40 4.48 -8.56
C ALA A 31 16.21 4.65 -7.60
N ARG A 32 16.15 5.78 -6.88
CA ARG A 32 15.02 6.11 -6.01
C ARG A 32 13.73 6.22 -6.79
N ARG A 33 13.75 6.89 -7.95
CA ARG A 33 12.57 7.05 -8.80
C ARG A 33 12.06 5.72 -9.33
N THR A 34 12.96 4.85 -9.81
CA THR A 34 12.58 3.50 -10.26
C THR A 34 11.91 2.69 -9.13
N ALA A 35 12.46 2.72 -7.92
CA ALA A 35 11.87 2.02 -6.77
C ALA A 35 10.52 2.64 -6.36
N LEU A 36 10.41 3.97 -6.39
CA LEU A 36 9.16 4.69 -6.13
C LEU A 36 8.08 4.35 -7.17
N ASP A 37 8.39 4.37 -8.46
CA ASP A 37 7.42 4.05 -9.52
C ASP A 37 6.91 2.59 -9.39
N ALA A 38 7.79 1.67 -9.01
CA ALA A 38 7.43 0.29 -8.71
C ALA A 38 6.56 0.17 -7.44
N ALA A 39 6.84 0.97 -6.41
CA ALA A 39 6.03 1.02 -5.18
C ALA A 39 4.63 1.56 -5.47
N VAL A 40 4.53 2.66 -6.23
CA VAL A 40 3.25 3.24 -6.66
C VAL A 40 2.41 2.23 -7.45
N THR A 41 3.03 1.52 -8.39
CA THR A 41 2.34 0.49 -9.19
C THR A 41 1.84 -0.66 -8.30
N THR A 42 2.66 -1.09 -7.33
CA THR A 42 2.30 -2.16 -6.40
C THR A 42 1.16 -1.73 -5.49
N LEU A 43 1.24 -0.50 -4.94
CA LEU A 43 0.23 0.07 -4.05
C LEU A 43 -1.13 0.23 -4.75
N ALA A 44 -1.14 0.71 -5.99
CA ALA A 44 -2.37 0.83 -6.76
C ALA A 44 -3.04 -0.53 -7.05
N ALA A 45 -2.25 -1.58 -7.28
CA ALA A 45 -2.79 -2.94 -7.50
C ALA A 45 -3.31 -3.55 -6.18
N HIS A 46 -2.59 -3.29 -5.09
CA HIS A 46 -2.89 -3.76 -3.75
C HIS A 46 -4.21 -3.18 -3.21
N THR A 47 -4.34 -1.86 -3.16
CA THR A 47 -5.57 -1.21 -2.67
C THR A 47 -6.78 -1.56 -3.54
N ALA A 48 -6.59 -1.72 -4.86
CA ALA A 48 -7.66 -2.15 -5.76
C ALA A 48 -8.09 -3.61 -5.50
N THR A 49 -7.19 -4.47 -5.02
CA THR A 49 -7.50 -5.84 -4.64
C THR A 49 -8.34 -5.86 -3.37
N GLU A 50 -8.00 -5.05 -2.37
CA GLU A 50 -8.76 -4.92 -1.12
C GLU A 50 -10.15 -4.34 -1.36
N GLU A 51 -10.25 -3.25 -2.11
CA GLU A 51 -11.52 -2.61 -2.42
C GLU A 51 -12.48 -3.58 -3.12
N ARG A 52 -11.95 -4.45 -3.99
CA ARG A 52 -12.75 -5.39 -4.78
C ARG A 52 -13.08 -6.67 -4.04
N LEU A 53 -12.15 -7.18 -3.24
CA LEU A 53 -12.23 -8.54 -2.69
C LEU A 53 -12.31 -8.58 -1.17
N LEU A 54 -11.76 -7.60 -0.46
CA LEU A 54 -11.74 -7.55 1.00
C LEU A 54 -12.91 -6.74 1.58
N HIS A 55 -13.19 -5.55 1.06
CA HIS A 55 -14.18 -4.62 1.64
C HIS A 55 -15.56 -5.26 1.83
N GLY A 56 -15.99 -6.12 0.90
CA GLY A 56 -17.28 -6.83 0.99
C GLY A 56 -17.39 -7.81 2.17
N HIS A 57 -16.27 -8.13 2.84
CA HIS A 57 -16.21 -8.97 4.03
C HIS A 57 -16.07 -8.18 5.33
N LEU A 58 -15.93 -6.85 5.26
CA LEU A 58 -15.78 -5.98 6.41
C LEU A 58 -17.12 -5.37 6.85
N PRO A 59 -17.28 -5.03 8.13
CA PRO A 59 -18.33 -4.10 8.56
C PRO A 59 -18.25 -2.79 7.79
N ALA A 60 -19.38 -2.15 7.53
CA ALA A 60 -19.46 -0.95 6.70
C ALA A 60 -18.55 0.17 7.21
N GLU A 61 -18.51 0.39 8.52
CA GLU A 61 -17.69 1.42 9.16
C GLU A 61 -16.19 1.18 8.95
N LEU A 62 -15.76 -0.09 8.90
CA LEU A 62 -14.38 -0.45 8.67
C LEU A 62 -14.01 -0.35 7.19
N ALA A 63 -14.89 -0.78 6.28
CA ALA A 63 -14.70 -0.58 4.85
C ALA A 63 -14.63 0.92 4.47
N GLU A 64 -15.41 1.78 5.13
CA GLU A 64 -15.34 3.23 4.95
C GLU A 64 -14.03 3.82 5.49
N TYR A 65 -13.52 3.30 6.61
CA TYR A 65 -12.22 3.68 7.17
C TYR A 65 -11.07 3.33 6.22
N GLU A 66 -10.98 2.07 5.77
CA GLU A 66 -9.96 1.61 4.81
C GLU A 66 -10.01 2.44 3.52
N ALA A 67 -11.20 2.69 2.97
CA ALA A 67 -11.35 3.50 1.77
C ALA A 67 -10.88 4.96 1.97
N ALA A 68 -11.07 5.53 3.16
CA ALA A 68 -10.58 6.88 3.48
C ALA A 68 -9.05 6.90 3.62
N GLU A 69 -8.45 5.85 4.19
CA GLU A 69 -7.00 5.70 4.27
C GLU A 69 -6.39 5.53 2.87
N HIS A 70 -6.95 4.67 2.02
CA HIS A 70 -6.52 4.48 0.64
C HIS A 70 -6.55 5.79 -0.16
N HIS A 71 -7.62 6.58 -0.05
CA HIS A 71 -7.70 7.89 -0.69
C HIS A 71 -6.56 8.80 -0.23
N ARG A 72 -6.25 8.85 1.06
CA ARG A 72 -5.14 9.65 1.58
C ARG A 72 -3.80 9.21 1.01
N ILE A 73 -3.57 7.90 0.93
CA ILE A 73 -2.37 7.32 0.32
C ILE A 73 -2.28 7.68 -1.17
N HIS A 74 -3.37 7.55 -1.92
CA HIS A 74 -3.44 7.92 -3.34
C HIS A 74 -3.18 9.42 -3.56
N ASP A 75 -3.69 10.29 -2.69
CA ASP A 75 -3.42 11.74 -2.75
C ASP A 75 -1.93 12.04 -2.54
N LEU A 76 -1.27 11.34 -1.61
CA LEU A 76 0.17 11.47 -1.40
C LEU A 76 0.95 11.01 -2.64
N VAL A 77 0.55 9.89 -3.25
CA VAL A 77 1.14 9.39 -4.50
C VAL A 77 0.96 10.40 -5.63
N ALA A 78 -0.25 10.92 -5.83
CA ALA A 78 -0.54 11.89 -6.88
C ALA A 78 0.36 13.12 -6.76
N ARG A 79 0.43 13.71 -5.56
CA ARG A 79 1.30 14.86 -5.29
C ARG A 79 2.78 14.53 -5.49
N LEU A 80 3.23 13.36 -5.04
CA LEU A 80 4.64 12.98 -5.13
C LEU A 80 5.09 12.72 -6.58
N THR A 81 4.20 12.15 -7.42
CA THR A 81 4.50 11.84 -8.83
C THR A 81 4.62 13.08 -9.71
N GLU A 82 3.98 14.19 -9.33
CA GLU A 82 4.10 15.50 -9.98
C GLU A 82 5.43 16.22 -9.68
N LEU A 83 6.14 15.79 -8.63
CA LEU A 83 7.39 16.40 -8.19
C LEU A 83 8.62 15.75 -8.81
N ASN A 84 9.67 16.56 -8.96
CA ASN A 84 11.02 16.11 -9.21
C ASN A 84 11.74 15.85 -7.88
N ASP A 85 12.73 14.97 -7.93
CA ASP A 85 13.54 14.58 -6.77
C ASP A 85 14.30 15.72 -6.06
N VAL A 86 14.45 16.87 -6.74
CA VAL A 86 15.13 18.08 -6.23
C VAL A 86 14.16 19.08 -5.59
N ASP A 87 12.85 18.87 -5.77
CA ASP A 87 11.85 19.76 -5.18
C ASP A 87 11.88 19.63 -3.65
N PRO A 88 11.84 20.75 -2.91
CA PRO A 88 11.98 20.74 -1.46
C PRO A 88 10.85 19.95 -0.77
N GLU A 89 9.68 19.83 -1.42
CA GLU A 89 8.52 19.08 -0.93
C GLU A 89 8.62 17.57 -1.18
N PHE A 90 9.49 17.11 -2.09
CA PHE A 90 9.59 15.71 -2.47
C PHE A 90 9.94 14.81 -1.28
N ARG A 91 10.96 15.20 -0.49
CA ARG A 91 11.41 14.39 0.64
C ARG A 91 10.38 14.32 1.78
N PRO A 92 9.76 15.43 2.22
CA PRO A 92 8.66 15.37 3.18
C PRO A 92 7.47 14.52 2.71
N LEU A 93 7.04 14.65 1.44
CA LEU A 93 5.91 13.88 0.92
C LEU A 93 6.24 12.40 0.79
N LEU A 94 7.46 12.07 0.38
CA LEU A 94 7.93 10.69 0.36
C LEU A 94 7.91 10.08 1.76
N ALA A 95 8.41 10.80 2.77
CA ALA A 95 8.38 10.31 4.15
C ALA A 95 6.95 10.08 4.65
N ALA A 96 6.03 11.01 4.37
CA ALA A 96 4.62 10.88 4.72
C ALA A 96 3.94 9.68 4.03
N LEU A 97 4.27 9.42 2.75
CA LEU A 97 3.77 8.24 2.03
C LEU A 97 4.28 6.94 2.66
N LEU A 98 5.58 6.86 2.95
CA LEU A 98 6.19 5.67 3.55
C LEU A 98 5.64 5.39 4.96
N GLU A 99 5.40 6.42 5.76
CA GLU A 99 4.76 6.31 7.07
C GLU A 99 3.32 5.82 6.96
N ALA A 100 2.49 6.48 6.14
CA ALA A 100 1.09 6.11 5.97
C ALA A 100 0.92 4.65 5.49
N VAL A 101 1.73 4.19 4.53
CA VAL A 101 1.65 2.81 4.05
C VAL A 101 2.16 1.81 5.10
N ARG A 102 3.15 2.18 5.93
CA ARG A 102 3.61 1.31 7.03
C ARG A 102 2.56 1.17 8.12
N GLU A 103 1.86 2.26 8.45
CA GLU A 103 0.75 2.26 9.40
C GLU A 103 -0.39 1.36 8.88
N HIS A 104 -0.84 1.59 7.64
CA HIS A 104 -1.83 0.75 6.95
C HIS A 104 -1.48 -0.75 7.02
N VAL A 105 -0.29 -1.14 6.53
CA VAL A 105 0.19 -2.54 6.56
C VAL A 105 0.18 -3.12 7.98
N GLN A 106 0.60 -2.35 8.97
CA GLN A 106 0.64 -2.80 10.36
C GLN A 106 -0.77 -3.00 10.92
N GLU A 107 -1.68 -2.05 10.71
CA GLU A 107 -3.08 -2.14 11.15
C GLU A 107 -3.76 -3.34 10.52
N GLU A 108 -3.58 -3.54 9.21
CA GLU A 108 -4.16 -4.66 8.50
C GLU A 108 -3.66 -6.01 9.03
N GLU A 109 -2.34 -6.20 9.12
CA GLU A 109 -1.77 -7.49 9.52
C GLU A 109 -2.01 -7.83 10.99
N THR A 110 -2.09 -6.83 11.87
CA THR A 110 -2.21 -7.06 13.32
C THR A 110 -3.63 -6.98 13.84
N GLU A 111 -4.52 -6.23 13.17
CA GLU A 111 -5.89 -6.01 13.60
C GLU A 111 -6.92 -6.54 12.61
N LEU A 112 -6.82 -6.21 11.33
CA LEU A 112 -7.84 -6.52 10.33
C LEU A 112 -7.84 -8.01 9.96
N PHE A 113 -6.72 -8.49 9.41
CA PHE A 113 -6.58 -9.84 8.87
C PHE A 113 -6.84 -10.93 9.92
N PRO A 114 -6.39 -10.82 11.19
CA PRO A 114 -6.70 -11.80 12.23
C PRO A 114 -8.19 -11.90 12.57
N ARG A 115 -8.99 -10.86 12.27
CA ARG A 115 -10.44 -10.83 12.50
C ARG A 115 -11.24 -11.38 11.32
N LEU A 116 -10.60 -11.58 10.15
CA LEU A 116 -11.26 -12.17 8.99
C LEU A 116 -11.60 -13.65 9.22
N PRO A 117 -12.75 -14.13 8.74
CA PRO A 117 -13.04 -15.56 8.74
C PRO A 117 -11.97 -16.33 7.95
N GLN A 118 -11.50 -17.47 8.45
CA GLN A 118 -10.56 -18.38 7.75
C GLN A 118 -11.05 -18.87 6.37
N SER A 119 -12.28 -18.53 5.99
CA SER A 119 -12.94 -18.89 4.74
C SER A 119 -12.91 -17.79 3.67
N VAL A 120 -12.31 -16.62 3.93
CA VAL A 120 -12.12 -15.61 2.87
C VAL A 120 -11.19 -16.22 1.82
N ARG A 121 -11.77 -16.55 0.66
CA ARG A 121 -11.10 -17.23 -0.45
C ARG A 121 -11.41 -16.46 -1.71
N VAL A 122 -10.40 -16.24 -2.55
CA VAL A 122 -10.63 -15.69 -3.88
C VAL A 122 -11.27 -16.78 -4.73
N THR A 123 -12.54 -16.60 -5.09
CA THR A 123 -13.16 -17.36 -6.18
C THR A 123 -12.86 -16.64 -7.50
N GLU A 124 -12.12 -17.33 -8.39
CA GLU A 124 -11.84 -16.88 -9.77
C GLU A 124 -13.12 -16.61 -10.57
#